data_AF-A0A7W7CM58-F1
#
_entry.id   AF-A0A7W7CM58-F1
#
_cell.length_a   1.000
_cell.length_b   1.000
_cell.length_c   1.000
_cell.angle_alpha   90.00
_cell.angle_beta   90.00
_cell.angle_gamma   90.00
#
_symmetry.space_group_name_H-M   'P 1'
#
loop_
_entity.id
_entity.type
_entity.pdbx_description
1 polymer ?
#
loop_
_entity_poly.entity_id
_entity_poly.type
_entity_poly.pdbx_seq_one_letter_code
_entity_poly.pdbx_strand_id
1 'polypeptide(L)'
;MLKYSNGFTRLWPTVGLVCGYALAFYLEAQVIRLGVPVGVTYAIWAGSGIVLVAVAGKVLFADAVNGLTLAGIGLIVAGVLVVQVSTSLAH
;
A
#
# COMPACT_ATOMS: atom_id res chain seq x y z
N MET A 1 1.76 13.11 -1.11
CA MET A 1 2.70 13.79 -0.18
C MET A 1 3.99 14.26 -0.85
N LEU A 2 4.65 13.46 -1.71
CA LEU A 2 5.89 13.87 -2.41
C LEU A 2 5.77 15.15 -3.27
N LYS A 3 4.64 15.35 -3.96
CA LYS A 3 4.35 16.61 -4.69
C LYS A 3 4.13 17.82 -3.75
N TYR A 4 3.82 17.60 -2.48
CA TYR A 4 3.61 18.66 -1.47
C TYR A 4 4.86 18.94 -0.62
N SER A 5 5.87 18.07 -0.65
CA SER A 5 7.05 18.17 0.21
C SER A 5 8.26 18.87 -0.42
N ASN A 6 8.18 19.36 -1.67
CA ASN A 6 9.31 19.98 -2.39
C ASN A 6 10.63 19.19 -2.18
N GLY A 7 10.57 17.86 -2.31
CA GLY A 7 11.75 17.00 -2.14
C GLY A 7 12.38 17.06 -0.73
N PHE A 8 11.57 16.95 0.34
CA PHE A 8 12.00 16.87 1.75
C PHE A 8 12.35 18.19 2.45
N THR A 9 12.03 19.35 1.88
CA THR A 9 12.41 20.67 2.44
C THR A 9 11.51 21.18 3.57
N ARG A 10 10.33 20.57 3.81
CA ARG A 10 9.45 20.94 4.94
C ARG A 10 9.50 19.88 6.05
N LEU A 11 10.07 20.24 7.20
CA LEU A 11 10.27 19.37 8.36
C LEU A 11 8.97 18.75 8.91
N TRP A 12 7.91 19.54 9.05
CA TRP A 12 6.63 19.09 9.63
C TRP A 12 5.95 17.92 8.89
N PRO A 13 5.74 17.97 7.55
CA PRO A 13 5.18 16.85 6.82
C PRO A 13 6.12 15.62 6.78
N THR A 14 7.44 15.82 6.85
CA THR A 14 8.41 14.71 6.93
C THR A 14 8.32 13.97 8.25
N VAL A 15 8.20 14.68 9.38
CA VAL A 15 8.00 14.06 10.70
C VAL A 15 6.68 13.30 10.75
N GLY A 16 5.59 13.87 10.22
CA GLY A 16 4.31 13.18 10.13
C GLY A 16 4.38 11.89 9.30
N LEU A 17 5.13 11.90 8.18
CA LEU A 17 5.37 10.71 7.36
C LEU A 17 6.12 9.62 8.15
N VAL A 18 7.21 9.98 8.83
CA VAL A 18 8.02 9.04 9.62
C VAL A 18 7.22 8.45 10.76
N CYS A 19 6.49 9.27 11.53
CA CYS A 19 5.63 8.78 12.61
C CYS A 19 4.50 7.89 12.09
N GLY A 20 3.88 8.25 10.96
CA GLY A 20 2.83 7.45 10.34
C GLY A 20 3.35 6.08 9.87
N TYR A 21 4.52 6.03 9.24
CA TYR A 21 5.16 4.77 8.84
C TYR A 21 5.56 3.92 10.06
N ALA A 22 6.15 4.53 11.09
CA ALA A 22 6.52 3.82 12.31
C ALA A 22 5.30 3.20 13.01
N LEU A 23 4.19 3.92 13.08
CA LEU A 23 2.93 3.40 13.64
C LEU A 23 2.35 2.27 12.77
N ALA A 24 2.38 2.42 11.45
CA ALA A 24 1.90 1.39 10.53
C ALA A 24 2.67 0.07 10.70
N PHE A 25 4.01 0.13 10.71
CA PHE A 25 4.85 -1.07 10.92
C PHE A 25 4.70 -1.64 12.33
N TYR A 26 4.50 -0.80 13.35
CA TYR A 26 4.24 -1.28 14.70
C TYR A 26 2.92 -2.05 14.78
N LEU A 27 1.85 -1.54 14.17
CA LEU A 27 0.56 -2.23 14.13
C LEU A 27 0.64 -3.53 13.33
N GLU A 28 1.34 -3.54 12.21
CA GLU A 28 1.61 -4.75 11.41
C GLU A 28 2.36 -5.81 12.22
N ALA A 29 3.40 -5.40 12.96
CA ALA A 29 4.14 -6.29 13.85
C ALA A 29 3.25 -6.90 14.97
N GLN A 30 2.28 -6.14 15.50
CA GLN A 30 1.32 -6.68 16.46
C GLN A 30 0.36 -7.69 15.82
N VAL A 31 -0.09 -7.46 14.58
CA VAL A 31 -0.97 -8.39 13.85
C VAL A 31 -0.28 -9.74 13.62
N ILE A 32 1.00 -9.70 13.23
CA ILE A 32 1.82 -10.91 13.09
C ILE A 32 1.99 -11.60 14.45
N ARG A 33 2.25 -10.82 15.51
CA ARG A 33 2.38 -11.35 16.89
C ARG A 33 1.09 -11.97 17.43
N LEU A 34 -0.07 -11.51 16.97
CA LEU A 34 -1.39 -12.06 17.31
C LEU A 34 -1.69 -13.40 16.63
N GLY A 35 -0.77 -13.92 15.80
CA GLY A 35 -0.87 -15.24 15.19
C GLY A 35 -1.42 -15.23 13.76
N VAL A 36 -1.57 -14.06 13.13
CA VAL A 36 -1.93 -13.98 11.71
C VAL A 36 -0.72 -14.40 10.87
N PRO A 37 -0.87 -15.34 9.92
CA PRO A 37 0.23 -15.72 9.04
C PRO A 37 0.82 -14.50 8.34
N VAL A 38 2.15 -14.47 8.30
CA VAL A 38 2.92 -13.37 7.70
C VAL A 38 2.50 -13.14 6.24
N GLY A 39 2.25 -14.23 5.49
CA GLY A 39 1.78 -14.15 4.11
C GLY A 39 0.42 -13.45 3.95
N VAL A 40 -0.55 -13.74 4.84
CA VAL A 40 -1.87 -13.10 4.85
C VAL A 40 -1.75 -11.61 5.18
N THR A 41 -0.91 -11.27 6.16
CA THR A 41 -0.67 -9.88 6.56
C THR A 41 -0.07 -9.07 5.40
N TYR A 42 0.99 -9.58 4.76
CA TYR A 42 1.63 -8.90 3.63
C TYR A 42 0.72 -8.80 2.41
N ALA A 43 -0.11 -9.80 2.13
CA ALA A 43 -1.04 -9.73 1.01
C ALA A 43 -2.13 -8.67 1.22
N ILE A 44 -2.71 -8.59 2.43
CA ILE A 44 -3.69 -7.56 2.77
C ILE A 44 -3.02 -6.18 2.70
N TRP A 45 -1.82 -6.04 3.25
CA TRP A 45 -1.07 -4.78 3.23
C TRP A 45 -0.74 -4.33 1.81
N ALA A 46 -0.21 -5.23 0.96
CA ALA A 46 0.11 -4.95 -0.43
C ALA A 46 -1.15 -4.59 -1.23
N GLY A 47 -2.19 -5.43 -1.17
CA GLY A 47 -3.45 -5.21 -1.89
C GLY A 47 -4.12 -3.89 -1.51
N SER A 48 -4.18 -3.59 -0.21
CA SER A 48 -4.72 -2.33 0.32
C SER A 48 -3.90 -1.13 -0.15
N GLY A 49 -2.56 -1.22 -0.11
CA GLY A 49 -1.65 -0.17 -0.56
C GLY A 49 -1.86 0.18 -2.05
N ILE A 50 -2.02 -0.81 -2.91
CA ILE A 50 -2.25 -0.61 -4.35
C ILE A 50 -3.57 0.13 -4.60
N VAL A 51 -4.65 -0.32 -3.94
CA VAL A 51 -5.97 0.32 -4.06
C VAL A 51 -5.92 1.76 -3.54
N LEU A 52 -5.32 1.98 -2.37
CA LEU A 52 -5.13 3.32 -1.80
C LEU A 52 -4.33 4.24 -2.70
N VAL A 53 -3.22 3.76 -3.28
CA VAL A 53 -2.40 4.54 -4.21
C VAL A 53 -3.18 4.86 -5.50
N ALA A 54 -3.95 3.92 -6.03
CA ALA A 54 -4.79 4.15 -7.21
C ALA A 54 -5.88 5.20 -6.95
N VAL A 55 -6.58 5.08 -5.82
CA VAL A 55 -7.63 6.03 -5.41
C VAL A 55 -7.01 7.40 -5.10
N ALA A 56 -5.92 7.43 -4.35
CA ALA A 56 -5.17 8.65 -4.06
C ALA A 56 -4.65 9.32 -5.33
N GLY A 57 -4.17 8.54 -6.31
CA GLY A 57 -3.78 9.00 -7.65
C GLY A 57 -4.90 9.81 -8.31
N LYS A 58 -6.09 9.21 -8.39
CA LYS A 58 -7.28 9.83 -9.00
C LYS A 58 -7.76 11.06 -8.23
N VAL A 59 -7.85 10.98 -6.90
CA VAL A 59 -8.49 12.00 -6.06
C VAL A 59 -7.56 13.18 -5.74
N LEU A 60 -6.29 12.92 -5.40
CA LEU A 60 -5.35 13.96 -4.96
C LEU A 60 -4.59 14.61 -6.11
N PHE A 61 -4.37 13.90 -7.22
CA PHE A 61 -3.58 14.42 -8.33
C PHE A 61 -4.41 14.77 -9.56
N ALA A 62 -5.72 14.48 -9.55
CA ALA A 62 -6.60 14.62 -10.71
C ALA A 62 -6.01 14.00 -11.98
N ASP A 63 -5.13 13.00 -11.82
CA ASP A 63 -4.48 12.35 -12.94
C ASP A 63 -5.56 11.70 -13.81
N ALA A 64 -5.51 11.96 -15.11
CA ALA A 64 -6.40 11.33 -16.08
C ALA A 64 -6.16 9.82 -15.99
N VAL A 65 -7.09 9.12 -15.34
CA VAL A 65 -7.04 7.67 -15.21
C VAL A 65 -7.31 7.09 -16.57
N ASN A 66 -6.25 6.90 -17.35
CA ASN A 66 -6.35 6.40 -18.70
C ASN A 66 -6.59 4.88 -18.65
N GLY A 67 -7.23 4.31 -19.67
CA GLY A 67 -7.59 2.88 -19.69
C GLY A 67 -6.39 1.95 -19.42
N LEU A 68 -5.20 2.34 -19.87
CA LEU A 68 -3.95 1.62 -19.64
C LEU A 68 -3.49 1.63 -18.17
N THR A 69 -3.70 2.73 -17.45
CA THR A 69 -3.42 2.82 -16.01
C THR A 69 -4.32 1.87 -15.23
N LEU A 70 -5.59 1.79 -15.61
CA LEU A 70 -6.55 0.86 -15.00
C LEU A 70 -6.18 -0.60 -15.28
N ALA A 71 -5.75 -0.90 -16.50
CA ALA A 71 -5.24 -2.22 -16.87
C ALA A 71 -3.98 -2.60 -16.07
N GLY A 72 -3.05 -1.67 -15.89
CA GLY A 72 -1.85 -1.86 -15.06
C GLY A 72 -2.20 -2.14 -13.59
N ILE A 73 -3.13 -1.37 -13.02
CA ILE A 73 -3.64 -1.64 -11.65
C ILE A 73 -4.28 -3.03 -11.57
N GLY A 74 -5.09 -3.40 -12.57
CA GLY A 74 -5.69 -4.74 -12.66
C GLY A 74 -4.64 -5.85 -12.67
N LEU A 75 -3.54 -5.69 -13.40
CA LEU A 75 -2.44 -6.65 -13.46
C LEU A 75 -1.72 -6.79 -12.11
N ILE A 76 -1.50 -5.67 -11.42
CA ILE A 76 -0.90 -5.67 -10.08
C ILE A 76 -1.82 -6.39 -9.09
N VAL A 77 -3.12 -6.08 -9.09
CA VAL A 77 -4.12 -6.75 -8.24
C VAL A 77 -4.17 -8.25 -8.53
N ALA A 78 -4.17 -8.65 -9.80
CA ALA A 78 -4.13 -10.06 -10.20
C ALA A 78 -2.87 -10.77 -9.67
N GLY A 79 -1.70 -10.14 -9.77
CA GLY A 79 -0.46 -10.67 -9.19
C GLY A 79 -0.53 -10.88 -7.68
N VAL A 80 -1.10 -9.92 -6.95
CA VAL A 80 -1.32 -10.05 -5.49
C VAL A 80 -2.27 -11.19 -5.16
N LEU A 81 -3.36 -11.33 -5.92
CA LEU A 81 -4.32 -12.43 -5.72
C LEU A 81 -3.68 -13.80 -5.95
N VAL A 82 -2.84 -13.95 -6.97
CA VAL A 82 -2.12 -15.20 -7.24
C VAL A 82 -1.18 -15.55 -6.08
N VAL A 83 -0.41 -14.58 -5.57
CA VAL A 83 0.47 -14.79 -4.41
C VAL A 83 -0.33 -15.17 -3.16
N GLN A 84 -1.47 -14.50 -2.93
CA GLN A 84 -2.34 -14.79 -1.79
C GLN A 84 -2.94 -16.19 -1.87
N VAL A 85 -3.47 -16.58 -3.03
CA VAL A 85 -4.04 -17.92 -3.25
C VAL A 85 -2.96 -18.99 -3.12
N SER A 86 -1.78 -18.78 -3.69
CA SER A 86 -0.64 -19.72 -3.56
C SER A 86 -0.22 -19.89 -2.09
N THR A 87 -0.22 -18.82 -1.31
CA THR A 87 0.14 -18.89 0.12
C THR A 87 -0.96 -19.56 0.94
N SER A 88 -2.23 -19.34 0.60
CA SER A 88 -3.37 -19.98 1.23
C SER A 88 -3.47 -21.48 0.92
N LEU A 89 -2.99 -21.93 -0.25
CA LEU A 89 -2.96 -23.34 -0.65
C LEU A 89 -1.76 -24.09 -0.05
N ALA A 90 -0.73 -23.38 0.39
CA ALA A 90 0.46 -23.95 1.03
C ALA A 90 0.30 -24.18 2.54
N HIS A 91 -0.81 -23.72 3.12
CA HIS A 91 -1.27 -23.96 4.49
C HIS A 91 -2.35 -25.06 4.52
#